data_AF-A0A7X8Q9S8-F1
#
_entry.id   AF-A0A7X8Q9S8-F1
#
_cell.length_a   1.000
_cell.length_b   1.000
_cell.length_c   1.000
_cell.angle_alpha   90.00
_cell.angle_beta   90.00
_cell.angle_gamma   90.00
#
_symmetry.space_group_name_H-M   'P 1'
#
loop_
_entity.id
_entity.type
_entity.pdbx_description
1 polymer ?
#
loop_
_entity_poly.entity_id
_entity_poly.type
_entity_poly.pdbx_seq_one_letter_code
_entity_poly.pdbx_strand_id
1 'polypeptide(L)'
;MMKIKYYFLALIFLASCSDKRQYLIDQIKEKEAIVSKSYEDIPDRSTSESLRNDYLDFAQKFPDDTLSPVFLHKSAELALAIDMPKEAVSAIDTLQKHYPDYKFLPDAIFFKGFVLENYLKDLPAAQKTYNDFILKWPNHNLVPQVKAAIENMGKSPEEIVKEFMERTQQTDSLSNSF
;
A
#
# COMPACT_ATOMS: atom_id res chain seq x y z
N MET A 1 46.66 40.64 -13.77
CA MET A 1 46.27 39.78 -12.63
C MET A 1 44.83 39.32 -12.84
N MET A 2 44.62 38.12 -13.38
CA MET A 2 43.30 37.58 -13.73
C MET A 2 42.81 36.65 -12.61
N LYS A 3 41.71 37.02 -11.94
CA LYS A 3 40.99 36.12 -11.02
C LYS A 3 40.02 35.29 -11.86
N ILE A 4 40.43 34.08 -12.23
CA ILE A 4 39.58 33.09 -12.89
C ILE A 4 38.62 32.52 -11.84
N LYS A 5 37.31 32.78 -12.01
CA LYS A 5 36.26 32.27 -11.13
C LYS A 5 35.91 30.84 -11.53
N TYR A 6 36.22 29.87 -10.68
CA TYR A 6 35.92 28.45 -10.84
C TYR A 6 34.42 28.14 -10.61
N TYR A 7 33.54 28.48 -11.57
CA TYR A 7 32.10 28.16 -11.52
C TYR A 7 31.63 27.20 -12.62
N PHE A 8 32.49 26.30 -13.12
CA PHE A 8 32.14 25.46 -14.27
C PHE A 8 32.54 23.98 -14.12
N LEU A 9 32.40 23.41 -12.92
CA LEU A 9 32.68 21.99 -12.69
C LEU A 9 31.63 21.31 -11.79
N ALA A 10 30.35 21.63 -11.96
CA ALA A 10 29.26 21.00 -11.19
C ALA A 10 28.04 20.57 -12.05
N LEU A 11 28.16 20.52 -13.38
CA LEU A 11 27.00 20.29 -14.28
C LEU A 11 26.99 18.94 -15.00
N ILE A 12 28.01 18.09 -14.86
CA ILE A 12 28.14 16.83 -15.63
C ILE A 12 27.50 15.63 -14.90
N PHE A 13 27.17 15.73 -13.61
CA PHE A 13 26.63 14.58 -12.84
C PHE A 13 25.11 14.38 -12.92
N LEU A 14 24.33 15.36 -13.42
CA LEU A 14 22.87 15.26 -13.45
C LEU A 14 22.32 14.48 -14.66
N ALA A 15 23.01 14.50 -15.80
CA ALA A 15 22.49 13.87 -17.05
C ALA A 15 22.46 12.34 -17.00
N SER A 16 23.45 11.70 -16.37
CA SER A 16 23.48 10.22 -16.29
C SER A 16 22.39 9.66 -15.37
N CYS A 17 21.99 10.41 -14.35
CA CYS A 17 20.92 10.01 -13.43
C CYS A 17 19.54 10.07 -14.10
N SER A 18 19.29 11.08 -14.94
CA SER A 18 18.02 11.22 -15.67
C SER A 18 17.80 10.10 -16.69
N ASP A 19 18.85 9.68 -17.40
CA ASP A 19 18.73 8.63 -18.43
C ASP A 19 18.41 7.27 -17.80
N LYS A 20 19.09 6.92 -16.71
CA LYS A 20 18.83 5.67 -15.97
C LYS A 20 17.45 5.66 -15.33
N ARG A 21 17.02 6.81 -14.78
CA ARG A 21 15.68 6.99 -14.20
C ARG A 21 14.60 6.74 -15.25
N GLN A 22 14.72 7.37 -16.42
CA GLN A 22 13.73 7.22 -17.48
C GLN A 22 13.70 5.79 -18.02
N TYR A 23 14.87 5.16 -18.23
CA TYR A 23 14.97 3.78 -18.65
C TYR A 23 14.20 2.82 -17.73
N LEU A 24 14.35 2.95 -16.41
CA LEU A 24 13.63 2.11 -15.45
C LEU A 24 12.11 2.36 -15.47
N ILE A 25 11.68 3.61 -15.65
CA ILE A 25 10.25 3.94 -15.79
C ILE A 25 9.67 3.28 -17.04
N ASP A 26 10.40 3.29 -18.16
CA ASP A 26 9.92 2.72 -19.42
C ASP A 26 9.80 1.19 -19.33
N GLN A 27 10.76 0.52 -18.69
CA GLN A 27 10.69 -0.92 -18.40
C GLN A 27 9.50 -1.27 -17.49
N ILE A 28 9.27 -0.48 -16.44
CA ILE A 28 8.12 -0.63 -15.55
C ILE A 28 6.81 -0.50 -16.34
N LYS A 29 6.67 0.52 -17.18
CA LYS A 29 5.45 0.75 -17.98
C LYS A 29 5.16 -0.39 -18.95
N GLU A 30 6.19 -0.95 -19.57
CA GLU A 30 6.05 -2.10 -20.46
C GLU A 30 5.48 -3.31 -19.71
N LYS A 31 6.04 -3.63 -18.55
CA LYS A 31 5.54 -4.72 -17.69
C LYS A 31 4.16 -4.42 -17.10
N GLU A 32 3.89 -3.18 -16.70
CA GLU A 32 2.55 -2.74 -16.29
C GLU A 32 1.51 -3.01 -17.39
N ALA A 33 1.85 -2.73 -18.65
CA ALA A 33 0.95 -3.00 -19.77
C ALA A 33 0.73 -4.51 -20.01
N ILE A 34 1.75 -5.35 -19.77
CA ILE A 34 1.63 -6.82 -19.84
C ILE A 34 0.75 -7.34 -18.71
N VAL A 35 1.04 -6.96 -17.47
CA VAL A 35 0.27 -7.37 -16.28
C VAL A 35 -1.16 -6.84 -16.35
N SER A 36 -1.38 -5.62 -16.83
CA SER A 36 -2.73 -5.06 -16.98
C SER A 36 -3.59 -5.85 -17.97
N LYS A 37 -3.00 -6.39 -19.05
CA LYS A 37 -3.72 -7.21 -20.03
C LYS A 37 -3.99 -8.62 -19.53
N SER A 38 -3.11 -9.17 -18.69
CA SER A 38 -3.28 -10.52 -18.15
C SER A 38 -4.37 -10.62 -17.10
N TYR A 39 -4.94 -9.51 -16.59
CA TYR A 39 -6.15 -9.54 -15.73
C TYR A 39 -7.42 -10.02 -16.45
N GLU A 40 -7.41 -10.14 -17.78
CA GLU A 40 -8.46 -10.86 -18.52
C GLU A 40 -8.32 -12.40 -18.37
N ASP A 41 -7.17 -12.87 -17.88
CA ASP A 41 -6.79 -14.27 -17.63
C ASP A 41 -6.22 -14.45 -16.18
N ILE A 42 -5.59 -15.60 -15.87
CA ILE A 42 -4.85 -15.78 -14.60
C ILE A 42 -3.60 -14.89 -14.63
N PRO A 43 -3.33 -14.06 -13.60
CA PRO A 43 -2.15 -13.20 -13.58
C PRO A 43 -0.87 -14.01 -13.80
N ASP A 44 -0.05 -13.59 -14.77
CA ASP A 44 1.29 -14.15 -14.94
C ASP A 44 2.13 -13.78 -13.71
N ARG A 45 2.21 -14.74 -12.77
CA ARG A 45 2.92 -14.60 -11.51
C ARG A 45 4.38 -14.22 -11.72
N SER A 46 5.04 -14.74 -12.76
CA SER A 46 6.44 -14.46 -13.05
C SER A 46 6.66 -13.00 -13.45
N THR A 47 5.87 -12.51 -14.42
CA THR A 47 5.96 -11.12 -14.86
C THR A 47 5.54 -10.15 -13.74
N SER A 48 4.52 -10.51 -12.96
CA SER A 48 4.06 -9.71 -11.82
C SER A 48 5.11 -9.61 -10.70
N GLU A 49 5.76 -10.73 -10.37
CA GLU A 49 6.88 -10.73 -9.43
C GLU A 49 8.07 -9.91 -9.96
N SER A 50 8.36 -10.03 -11.26
CA SER A 50 9.40 -9.21 -11.89
C SER A 50 9.07 -7.72 -11.82
N LEU A 51 7.83 -7.32 -12.11
CA LEU A 51 7.36 -5.94 -12.01
C LEU A 51 7.42 -5.42 -10.56
N ARG A 52 7.02 -6.24 -9.59
CA ARG A 52 7.16 -5.91 -8.16
C ARG A 52 8.61 -5.59 -7.81
N ASN A 53 9.56 -6.42 -8.25
CA ASN A 53 10.97 -6.18 -8.00
C ASN A 53 11.47 -4.89 -8.67
N ASP A 54 11.00 -4.56 -9.89
CA ASP A 54 11.36 -3.31 -10.55
C ASP A 54 10.86 -2.07 -9.78
N TYR A 55 9.67 -2.13 -9.18
CA TYR A 55 9.15 -1.08 -8.30
C TYR A 55 10.06 -0.86 -7.08
N LEU A 56 10.45 -1.95 -6.40
CA LEU A 56 11.33 -1.90 -5.24
C LEU A 56 12.72 -1.35 -5.64
N ASP A 57 13.26 -1.82 -6.76
CA ASP A 57 14.53 -1.38 -7.33
C ASP A 57 14.52 0.12 -7.66
N PHE A 58 13.43 0.63 -8.24
CA PHE A 58 13.29 2.05 -8.53
C PHE A 58 13.30 2.86 -7.23
N ALA A 59 12.47 2.48 -6.25
CA ALA A 59 12.38 3.18 -4.98
C ALA A 59 13.70 3.18 -4.21
N GLN A 60 14.50 2.12 -4.33
CA GLN A 60 15.84 2.04 -3.75
C GLN A 60 16.84 2.96 -4.48
N LYS A 61 16.80 3.02 -5.81
CA LYS A 61 17.75 3.79 -6.63
C LYS A 61 17.44 5.29 -6.64
N PHE A 62 16.18 5.67 -6.51
CA PHE A 62 15.72 7.05 -6.57
C PHE A 62 14.82 7.41 -5.37
N PRO A 63 15.31 7.32 -4.12
CA PRO A 63 14.47 7.50 -2.94
C PRO A 63 13.81 8.88 -2.82
N ASP A 64 14.38 9.92 -3.44
CA ASP A 64 13.80 11.27 -3.42
C ASP A 64 12.80 11.52 -4.57
N ASP A 65 12.59 10.52 -5.44
CA ASP A 65 11.65 10.63 -6.54
C ASP A 65 10.20 10.51 -6.08
N THR A 66 9.34 11.38 -6.61
CA THR A 66 7.89 11.36 -6.31
C THR A 66 7.20 10.04 -6.69
N LEU A 67 7.78 9.24 -7.60
CA LEU A 67 7.26 7.92 -7.98
C LEU A 67 7.67 6.82 -7.01
N SER A 68 8.71 7.00 -6.21
CA SER A 68 9.18 5.98 -5.28
C SER A 68 8.12 5.55 -4.25
N PRO A 69 7.39 6.45 -3.56
CA PRO A 69 6.29 6.03 -2.71
C PRO A 69 5.13 5.40 -3.50
N VAL A 70 4.91 5.82 -4.75
CA VAL A 70 3.88 5.23 -5.63
C VAL A 70 4.24 3.78 -5.96
N PHE A 71 5.48 3.52 -6.32
CA PHE A 71 5.96 2.20 -6.67
C PHE A 71 6.03 1.26 -5.46
N LEU A 72 6.40 1.75 -4.27
CA LEU A 72 6.29 0.94 -3.04
C LEU A 72 4.83 0.55 -2.75
N HIS A 73 3.88 1.48 -2.93
CA HIS A 73 2.46 1.17 -2.76
C HIS A 73 2.01 0.10 -3.77
N LYS A 74 2.30 0.31 -5.07
CA LYS A 74 1.98 -0.67 -6.14
C LYS A 74 2.65 -2.03 -5.92
N SER A 75 3.88 -2.05 -5.41
CA SER A 75 4.58 -3.27 -5.04
C SER A 75 3.81 -4.06 -3.99
N ALA A 76 3.22 -3.38 -3.00
CA ALA A 76 2.44 -4.04 -1.96
C ALA A 76 1.13 -4.66 -2.51
N GLU A 77 0.40 -3.91 -3.33
CA GLU A 77 -0.84 -4.37 -3.97
C GLU A 77 -0.56 -5.58 -4.87
N LEU A 78 0.47 -5.48 -5.71
CA LEU A 78 0.85 -6.54 -6.64
C LEU A 78 1.35 -7.78 -5.89
N ALA A 79 2.10 -7.61 -4.80
CA ALA A 79 2.53 -8.72 -3.96
C ALA A 79 1.33 -9.51 -3.40
N LEU A 80 0.29 -8.82 -2.91
CA LEU A 80 -0.92 -9.52 -2.47
C LEU A 80 -1.63 -10.23 -3.62
N ALA A 81 -1.75 -9.57 -4.78
CA ALA A 81 -2.40 -10.13 -5.97
C ALA A 81 -1.74 -11.44 -6.45
N ILE A 82 -0.47 -11.66 -6.14
CA ILE A 82 0.28 -12.88 -6.45
C ILE A 82 0.58 -13.75 -5.23
N ASP A 83 -0.21 -13.64 -4.17
CA ASP A 83 -0.13 -14.46 -2.96
C ASP A 83 1.24 -14.38 -2.25
N MET A 84 1.71 -13.15 -2.04
CA MET A 84 2.93 -12.80 -1.31
C MET A 84 2.62 -11.79 -0.18
N PRO A 85 1.82 -12.19 0.82
CA PRO A 85 1.31 -11.27 1.83
C PRO A 85 2.39 -10.70 2.77
N LYS A 86 3.51 -11.41 3.00
CA LYS A 86 4.62 -10.89 3.82
C LYS A 86 5.36 -9.76 3.11
N GLU A 87 5.56 -9.92 1.81
CA GLU A 87 6.18 -8.95 0.94
C GLU A 87 5.30 -7.70 0.79
N ALA A 88 3.98 -7.87 0.75
CA ALA A 88 3.04 -6.76 0.79
C ALA A 88 3.22 -5.90 2.06
N VAL A 89 3.24 -6.53 3.24
CA VAL A 89 3.47 -5.85 4.51
C VAL A 89 4.84 -5.15 4.54
N SER A 90 5.90 -5.82 4.07
CA SER A 90 7.26 -5.27 4.03
C SER A 90 7.39 -4.02 3.13
N ALA A 91 6.73 -4.03 1.97
CA ALA A 91 6.70 -2.87 1.09
C ALA A 91 5.99 -1.67 1.74
N ILE A 92 4.90 -1.91 2.48
CA ILE A 92 4.17 -0.86 3.22
C ILE A 92 5.00 -0.37 4.41
N ASP A 93 5.72 -1.23 5.11
CA ASP A 93 6.63 -0.83 6.19
C ASP A 93 7.73 0.10 5.68
N THR A 94 8.28 -0.21 4.51
CA THR A 94 9.26 0.64 3.82
C THR A 94 8.62 1.98 3.44
N LEU A 95 7.41 1.95 2.88
CA LEU A 95 6.64 3.14 2.52
C LEU A 95 6.41 4.05 3.74
N GLN A 96 5.92 3.48 4.84
CA GLN A 96 5.63 4.20 6.08
C GLN A 96 6.87 4.85 6.69
N LYS A 97 8.00 4.13 6.67
CA LYS A 97 9.26 4.57 7.25
C LYS A 97 9.89 5.73 6.47
N HIS A 98 9.87 5.63 5.14
CA HIS A 98 10.62 6.54 4.27
C HIS A 98 9.77 7.69 3.69
N TYR A 99 8.45 7.52 3.62
CA TYR A 99 7.54 8.48 2.99
C TYR A 99 6.33 8.79 3.88
N PRO A 100 6.54 9.32 5.11
CA PRO A 100 5.46 9.58 6.07
C PRO A 100 4.41 10.57 5.57
N ASP A 101 4.76 11.41 4.59
CA ASP A 101 3.89 12.45 4.00
C ASP A 101 3.24 12.01 2.67
N TYR A 102 3.43 10.76 2.25
CA TYR A 102 2.78 10.25 1.04
C TYR A 102 1.26 10.30 1.19
N LYS A 103 0.58 10.94 0.23
CA LYS A 103 -0.86 11.22 0.25
C LYS A 103 -1.72 9.98 0.54
N PHE A 104 -1.33 8.82 0.00
CA PHE A 104 -2.08 7.56 0.13
C PHE A 104 -1.46 6.60 1.17
N LEU A 105 -0.58 7.11 2.04
CA LEU A 105 -0.06 6.31 3.15
C LEU A 105 -1.17 5.80 4.09
N PRO A 106 -2.23 6.58 4.44
CA PRO A 106 -3.32 6.04 5.24
C PRO A 106 -3.95 4.80 4.59
N ASP A 107 -4.28 4.87 3.30
CA ASP A 107 -4.86 3.76 2.54
C ASP A 107 -3.95 2.52 2.57
N ALA A 108 -2.64 2.72 2.36
CA ALA A 108 -1.65 1.63 2.44
C ALA A 108 -1.57 1.01 3.84
N ILE A 109 -1.67 1.79 4.92
CA ILE A 109 -1.67 1.26 6.29
C ILE A 109 -2.96 0.50 6.60
N PHE A 110 -4.12 0.98 6.15
CA PHE A 110 -5.36 0.22 6.25
C PHE A 110 -5.24 -1.12 5.51
N PHE A 111 -4.70 -1.09 4.29
CA PHE A 111 -4.42 -2.30 3.50
C PHE A 111 -3.45 -3.26 4.22
N LYS A 112 -2.39 -2.76 4.88
CA LYS A 112 -1.51 -3.59 5.72
C LYS A 112 -2.28 -4.31 6.83
N GLY A 113 -3.16 -3.61 7.54
CA GLY A 113 -4.00 -4.22 8.57
C GLY A 113 -4.87 -5.33 7.99
N PHE A 114 -5.48 -5.09 6.83
CA PHE A 114 -6.28 -6.08 6.11
C PHE A 114 -5.46 -7.32 5.73
N VAL A 115 -4.23 -7.16 5.24
CA VAL A 115 -3.33 -8.27 4.89
C VAL A 115 -2.93 -9.09 6.12
N LEU A 116 -2.56 -8.41 7.22
CA LEU A 116 -2.20 -9.06 8.48
C LEU A 116 -3.35 -9.92 9.01
N GLU A 117 -4.57 -9.38 8.99
CA GLU A 117 -5.76 -10.05 9.47
C GLU A 117 -6.19 -11.21 8.57
N ASN A 118 -6.31 -10.96 7.26
CA ASN A 118 -7.01 -11.88 6.36
C ASN A 118 -6.10 -12.92 5.73
N TYR A 119 -4.83 -12.61 5.53
CA TYR A 119 -3.88 -13.49 4.83
C TYR A 119 -2.84 -14.08 5.78
N LEU A 120 -2.28 -13.26 6.67
CA LEU A 120 -1.26 -13.74 7.63
C LEU A 120 -1.86 -14.29 8.92
N LYS A 121 -3.14 -14.02 9.19
CA LYS A 121 -3.86 -14.41 10.42
C LYS A 121 -3.17 -13.91 11.70
N ASP A 122 -2.41 -12.81 11.60
CA ASP A 122 -1.76 -12.14 12.72
C ASP A 122 -2.69 -11.05 13.27
N LEU A 123 -3.70 -11.48 14.02
CA LEU A 123 -4.71 -10.59 14.61
C LEU A 123 -4.08 -9.56 15.57
N PRO A 124 -3.10 -9.90 16.44
CA PRO A 124 -2.43 -8.89 17.27
C PRO A 124 -1.76 -7.78 16.45
N ALA A 125 -1.04 -8.13 15.38
CA ALA A 125 -0.40 -7.14 14.52
C ALA A 125 -1.42 -6.31 13.73
N ALA A 126 -2.50 -6.93 13.25
CA ALA A 126 -3.60 -6.23 12.58
C ALA A 126 -4.25 -5.21 13.52
N GLN A 127 -4.61 -5.63 14.74
CA GLN A 127 -5.23 -4.76 15.74
C GLN A 127 -4.33 -3.58 16.09
N LYS A 128 -3.03 -3.82 16.29
CA LYS A 128 -2.07 -2.75 16.51
C LYS A 128 -2.05 -1.76 15.33
N THR A 129 -1.99 -2.27 14.10
CA THR A 129 -1.95 -1.46 12.87
C THR A 129 -3.20 -0.57 12.74
N TYR A 130 -4.38 -1.13 13.00
CA TYR A 130 -5.65 -0.38 12.97
C TYR A 130 -5.75 0.67 14.08
N ASN A 131 -5.32 0.35 15.30
CA ASN A 131 -5.29 1.33 16.40
C ASN A 131 -4.33 2.49 16.09
N ASP A 132 -3.13 2.18 15.57
CA ASP A 132 -2.16 3.20 15.15
C ASP A 132 -2.72 4.07 14.02
N PHE A 133 -3.49 3.49 13.08
CA PHE A 133 -4.19 4.23 12.04
C PHE A 133 -5.17 5.26 12.61
N ILE A 134 -6.04 4.86 13.55
CA ILE A 134 -7.04 5.75 14.15
C ILE A 134 -6.35 6.86 14.96
N LEU A 135 -5.26 6.53 15.66
CA LEU A 135 -4.50 7.51 16.42
C LEU A 135 -3.83 8.56 15.50
N LYS A 136 -3.25 8.11 14.38
CA LYS A 136 -2.51 8.98 13.46
C LYS A 136 -3.41 9.78 12.52
N TRP A 137 -4.53 9.20 12.07
CA TRP A 137 -5.46 9.83 11.13
C TRP A 137 -6.91 9.77 11.64
N PRO A 138 -7.24 10.43 12.76
CA PRO A 138 -8.54 10.30 13.44
C PRO A 138 -9.73 10.83 12.62
N ASN A 139 -9.48 11.68 11.62
CA ASN A 139 -10.50 12.27 10.74
C ASN A 139 -10.46 11.69 9.32
N HIS A 140 -9.73 10.60 9.07
CA HIS A 140 -9.69 9.97 7.75
C HIS A 140 -11.05 9.35 7.40
N ASN A 141 -11.40 9.36 6.12
CA ASN A 141 -12.65 8.76 5.63
C ASN A 141 -12.73 7.24 5.87
N LEU A 142 -11.59 6.57 6.08
CA LEU A 142 -11.48 5.13 6.38
C LEU A 142 -11.63 4.79 7.88
N VAL A 143 -11.69 5.78 8.78
CA VAL A 143 -11.81 5.51 10.23
C VAL A 143 -13.04 4.65 10.57
N PRO A 144 -14.24 4.85 10.00
CA PRO A 144 -15.38 3.97 10.23
C PRO A 144 -15.10 2.51 9.84
N GLN A 145 -14.44 2.28 8.71
CA GLN A 145 -14.08 0.96 8.20
C GLN A 145 -13.05 0.29 9.10
N VAL A 146 -12.05 1.05 9.59
CA VAL A 146 -11.03 0.54 10.52
C VAL A 146 -11.66 0.14 11.86
N LYS A 147 -12.61 0.92 12.37
CA LYS A 147 -13.36 0.56 13.60
C LYS A 147 -14.18 -0.71 13.40
N ALA A 148 -14.90 -0.81 12.28
CA ALA A 148 -15.66 -2.02 11.94
C ALA A 148 -14.75 -3.25 11.79
N ALA A 149 -13.54 -3.10 11.25
CA ALA A 149 -12.56 -4.19 11.18
C ALA A 149 -12.12 -4.64 12.58
N ILE A 150 -11.83 -3.71 13.50
CA ILE A 150 -11.50 -4.05 14.89
C ILE A 150 -12.67 -4.76 15.60
N GLU A 151 -13.90 -4.26 15.45
CA GLU A 151 -15.10 -4.82 16.10
C GLU A 151 -15.44 -6.23 15.63
N ASN A 152 -15.14 -6.54 14.36
CA ASN A 152 -15.43 -7.83 13.75
C ASN A 152 -14.21 -8.75 13.65
N MET A 153 -13.07 -8.32 14.18
CA MET A 153 -11.81 -9.05 14.05
C MET A 153 -11.92 -10.46 14.61
N GLY A 154 -11.54 -11.44 13.79
CA GLY A 154 -11.56 -12.86 14.17
C GLY A 154 -12.94 -13.52 14.20
N LYS A 155 -14.02 -12.76 13.93
CA LYS A 155 -15.37 -13.33 13.78
C LYS A 155 -15.54 -14.01 12.44
N SER A 156 -16.33 -15.07 12.40
CA SER A 156 -16.78 -15.66 11.14
C SER A 156 -17.84 -14.77 10.47
N PRO A 157 -18.02 -14.89 9.13
CA PRO A 157 -19.12 -14.22 8.44
C PRO A 157 -20.50 -14.55 9.05
N GLU A 158 -20.70 -15.79 9.49
CA GLU A 158 -21.95 -16.23 10.12
C GLU A 158 -22.19 -15.54 11.47
N GLU A 159 -21.15 -15.37 12.29
CA GLU A 159 -21.23 -14.63 13.55
C GLU A 159 -21.59 -13.17 13.32
N ILE A 160 -20.96 -12.52 12.33
CA ILE A 160 -21.25 -11.13 11.96
C ILE A 160 -22.70 -10.99 11.48
N VAL A 161 -23.16 -11.89 10.62
CA VAL A 161 -24.54 -11.90 10.12
C VAL A 161 -25.54 -12.12 11.27
N LYS A 162 -25.26 -13.05 12.18
CA LYS A 162 -26.11 -13.32 13.34
C LYS A 162 -26.25 -12.09 14.23
N GLU A 163 -25.14 -11.46 14.63
CA GLU A 163 -25.16 -10.24 15.45
C GLU A 163 -25.90 -9.09 14.76
N PHE A 164 -25.77 -8.98 13.43
CA PHE A 164 -26.52 -8.00 12.66
C PHE A 164 -28.02 -8.24 12.72
N MET A 165 -28.48 -9.49 12.51
CA MET A 165 -29.90 -9.86 12.58
C MET A 165 -30.49 -9.65 13.97
N GLU A 166 -29.76 -9.99 15.04
CA GLU A 166 -30.24 -9.81 16.42
C GLU A 166 -30.46 -8.33 16.77
N ARG A 167 -29.57 -7.45 16.30
CA ARG A 167 -29.65 -5.99 16.52
C ARG A 167 -30.79 -5.35 15.73
N THR A 168 -31.05 -5.77 14.50
CA THR A 168 -32.17 -5.23 13.71
C THR A 168 -33.52 -5.66 14.27
N GLN A 169 -33.67 -6.93 14.66
CA GLN A 169 -34.90 -7.44 15.30
C GLN A 169 -35.19 -6.77 16.65
N GLN A 170 -34.18 -6.47 17.46
CA GLN A 170 -34.35 -5.68 18.69
C GLN A 170 -34.78 -4.24 18.42
N THR A 171 -34.27 -3.62 17.36
CA THR A 171 -34.65 -2.23 16.99
C THR A 171 -36.10 -2.16 16.49
N ASP A 172 -36.54 -3.15 15.73
CA ASP A 172 -37.92 -3.24 15.23
C ASP A 172 -38.94 -3.53 16.35
N SER A 173 -38.55 -4.30 17.37
CA SER A 173 -39.41 -4.56 18.54
C SER A 173 -39.52 -3.36 19.50
N LEU A 174 -38.46 -2.56 19.65
CA LEU A 174 -38.47 -1.32 20.44
C LEU A 174 -39.18 -0.15 19.74
N SER A 175 -39.22 -0.12 18.41
CA SER A 175 -39.93 0.92 17.65
C SER A 175 -41.45 0.69 17.53
N ASN A 176 -41.89 -0.57 17.60
CA ASN A 176 -43.32 -0.93 17.59
C ASN A 176 -43.97 -0.96 18.99
N SER A 177 -43.25 -0.58 20.03
CA SER A 177 -43.73 -0.55 21.44
C SER A 177 -44.02 0.85 21.98
N PHE A 178 -44.06 1.86 21.10
CA PHE A 178 -44.50 3.24 21.36
C PHE A 178 -45.64 3.63 20.42
#